data_AF-A0AAN0W4M8-F1
#
_entry.id   AF-A0AAN0W4M8-F1
#
_cell.length_a   1.000
_cell.length_b   1.000
_cell.length_c   1.000
_cell.angle_alpha   90.00
_cell.angle_beta   90.00
_cell.angle_gamma   90.00
#
_symmetry.space_group_name_H-M   'P 1'
#
loop_
_entity.id
_entity.type
_entity.pdbx_description
1 polymer ?
#
loop_
_entity_poly.entity_id
_entity_poly.type
_entity_poly.pdbx_seq_one_letter_code
_entity_poly.pdbx_strand_id
1 'polypeptide(L)'
;MTVYMPVPTDEEYEIAAKNGISKEVVYQRIHYRGKTVEQAITEPLQNGLFLKKYQKYIEIAERNGISYRTFHARMTKKTVRKWTPEEAATIPPKRTGRVRKTKANSLTEEDYKKAEKNGISRKNVNQRVDLYDWSIERAITDPVKKRNKKDNNTRMLVIAGQNGISASTYYRRIREGMPPRDAAMKPKGHSAYIEVARENGINDICFYKRVERGMHPYLAATKPKDKRGSTKKKQIS
;
A
#
# COMPACT_ATOMS: atom_id res chain seq x y z
N MET A 1 0.41 0.33 53.75
CA MET A 1 1.02 -0.94 54.18
C MET A 1 2.36 -1.08 53.49
N THR A 2 3.47 -1.02 54.22
CA THR A 2 4.78 -1.36 53.70
C THR A 2 4.80 -2.86 53.41
N VAL A 3 4.79 -3.25 52.15
CA VAL A 3 4.91 -4.65 51.75
C VAL A 3 6.32 -5.10 52.13
N TYR A 4 6.45 -5.83 53.24
CA TYR A 4 7.73 -6.40 53.64
C TYR A 4 8.15 -7.41 52.58
N MET A 5 9.24 -7.11 51.87
CA MET A 5 9.79 -8.00 50.86
C MET A 5 10.82 -8.89 51.54
N PRO A 6 10.68 -10.23 51.46
CA PRO A 6 11.59 -11.13 52.13
C PRO A 6 13.00 -11.01 51.53
N VAL A 7 14.00 -10.84 52.38
CA VAL A 7 15.41 -10.77 51.99
C VAL A 7 15.99 -12.17 52.14
N PRO A 8 16.50 -12.80 51.07
CA PRO A 8 17.12 -14.12 51.17
C PRO A 8 18.40 -14.10 52.02
N THR A 9 18.63 -15.17 52.76
CA THR A 9 19.87 -15.39 53.53
C THR A 9 21.02 -15.86 52.63
N ASP A 10 22.25 -15.80 53.14
CA ASP A 10 23.43 -16.25 52.38
C ASP A 10 23.36 -17.75 52.03
N GLU A 11 22.82 -18.59 52.92
CA GLU A 11 22.58 -20.02 52.66
C GLU A 11 21.61 -20.25 51.50
N GLU A 12 20.54 -19.45 51.41
CA GLU A 12 19.57 -19.53 50.31
C GLU A 12 20.18 -19.10 48.98
N TYR A 13 21.11 -18.14 48.99
CA TYR A 13 21.88 -17.79 47.80
C TYR A 13 22.86 -18.91 47.37
N GLU A 14 23.43 -19.67 48.30
CA GLU A 14 24.24 -20.85 47.95
C GLU A 14 23.41 -21.94 47.28
N ILE A 15 22.18 -22.18 47.77
CA ILE A 15 21.23 -23.10 47.14
C ILE A 15 20.87 -22.62 45.73
N ALA A 16 20.60 -21.33 45.55
CA ALA A 16 20.33 -20.74 44.23
C ALA A 16 21.52 -20.93 43.28
N ALA A 17 22.75 -20.71 43.76
CA ALA A 17 23.97 -20.91 42.97
C ALA A 17 24.17 -22.36 42.53
N LYS A 18 23.90 -23.34 43.42
CA LYS A 18 23.91 -24.78 43.08
C LYS A 18 22.88 -25.11 41.99
N ASN A 19 21.76 -24.39 41.95
CA ASN A 19 20.71 -24.52 40.93
C ASN A 19 20.99 -23.68 39.66
N GLY A 20 22.14 -23.00 39.58
CA GLY A 20 22.52 -22.16 38.43
C GLY A 20 21.73 -20.85 38.31
N ILE A 21 21.22 -20.34 39.43
CA ILE A 21 20.46 -19.10 39.52
C ILE A 21 21.34 -18.04 40.21
N SER A 22 21.56 -16.91 39.53
CA SER A 22 22.37 -15.81 40.09
C SER A 22 21.58 -15.00 41.14
N LYS A 23 22.31 -14.30 42.02
CA LYS A 23 21.70 -13.43 43.05
C LYS A 23 20.76 -12.39 42.43
N GLU A 24 21.11 -11.83 41.27
CA GLU A 24 20.29 -10.87 40.55
C GLU A 24 18.96 -11.47 40.06
N VAL A 25 18.97 -12.73 39.63
CA VAL A 25 17.74 -13.41 39.23
C VAL A 25 16.84 -13.68 40.42
N VAL A 26 17.40 -14.09 41.56
CA VAL A 26 16.64 -14.26 42.82
C VAL A 26 15.99 -12.94 43.21
N TYR A 27 16.75 -11.84 43.21
CA TYR A 27 16.24 -10.49 43.45
C TYR A 27 15.08 -10.14 42.49
N GLN A 28 15.27 -10.32 41.18
CA GLN A 28 14.22 -10.01 40.21
C GLN A 28 12.94 -10.84 40.40
N ARG A 29 13.07 -12.11 40.81
CA ARG A 29 11.93 -13.01 41.06
C ARG A 29 11.11 -12.55 42.26
N ILE A 30 11.75 -12.10 43.33
CA ILE A 30 11.07 -11.60 44.53
C ILE A 30 10.47 -10.22 44.25
N HIS A 31 11.30 -9.28 43.79
CA HIS A 31 10.94 -7.86 43.71
C HIS A 31 10.01 -7.52 42.53
N TYR A 32 10.16 -8.18 41.38
CA TYR A 32 9.36 -7.86 40.19
C TYR A 32 8.34 -8.93 39.81
N ARG A 33 8.54 -10.18 40.24
CA ARG A 33 7.64 -11.30 39.90
C ARG A 33 6.83 -11.83 41.09
N GLY A 34 7.01 -11.26 42.28
CA GLY A 34 6.23 -11.58 43.48
C GLY A 34 6.40 -13.01 43.98
N LYS A 35 7.55 -13.64 43.71
CA LYS A 35 7.83 -15.01 44.14
C LYS A 35 8.28 -15.07 45.59
N THR A 36 7.97 -16.18 46.26
CA THR A 36 8.56 -16.49 47.57
C THR A 36 10.06 -16.76 47.42
N VAL A 37 10.82 -16.68 48.51
CA VAL A 37 12.26 -16.98 48.49
C VAL A 37 12.52 -18.40 48.00
N GLU A 38 11.75 -19.38 48.50
CA GLU A 38 11.83 -20.78 48.08
C GLU A 38 11.61 -20.94 46.56
N GLN A 39 10.58 -20.31 45.99
CA GLN A 39 10.34 -20.33 44.54
C GLN A 39 11.45 -19.61 43.77
N ALA A 40 12.01 -18.55 44.35
CA ALA A 40 13.05 -17.76 43.71
C ALA A 40 14.38 -18.54 43.58
N ILE A 41 14.70 -19.43 44.52
CA ILE A 41 15.94 -20.21 44.54
C ILE A 41 15.83 -21.61 43.92
N THR A 42 14.63 -22.18 43.80
CA THR A 42 14.43 -23.55 43.28
C THR A 42 13.98 -23.60 41.83
N GLU A 43 13.20 -22.62 41.35
CA GLU A 43 12.65 -22.71 40.01
C GLU A 43 13.73 -22.56 38.91
N PRO A 44 13.73 -23.40 37.86
CA PRO A 44 14.71 -23.28 36.78
C PRO A 44 14.52 -22.00 35.95
N LEU A 45 15.59 -21.51 35.33
CA LEU A 45 15.51 -20.41 34.37
C LEU A 45 14.67 -20.82 33.15
N GLN A 46 13.77 -19.93 32.73
CA GLN A 46 12.89 -20.16 31.57
C GLN A 46 13.68 -20.39 30.26
N ASN A 47 14.85 -19.75 30.13
CA ASN A 47 15.78 -19.99 29.03
C ASN A 47 16.33 -21.42 29.03
N GLY A 48 16.59 -21.99 30.21
CA GLY A 48 17.05 -23.38 30.36
C GLY A 48 15.98 -24.40 29.95
N LEU A 49 14.72 -24.12 30.28
CA LEU A 49 13.58 -24.95 29.84
C LEU A 49 13.40 -24.93 28.32
N PHE A 50 13.58 -23.77 27.69
CA PHE A 50 13.54 -23.66 26.22
C PHE A 50 14.64 -24.47 25.56
N LEU A 51 15.88 -24.31 26.03
CA LEU A 51 17.04 -25.02 25.50
C LEU A 51 16.84 -26.53 25.62
N LYS A 52 16.44 -27.02 26.80
CA LYS A 52 16.18 -28.44 27.03
C LYS A 52 15.07 -29.00 26.13
N LYS A 53 14.00 -28.24 25.92
CA LYS A 53 12.85 -28.66 25.08
C LYS A 53 13.20 -28.73 23.59
N TYR A 54 14.02 -27.81 23.10
CA TYR A 54 14.28 -27.64 21.66
C TYR A 54 15.72 -27.97 21.24
N GLN A 55 16.54 -28.55 22.12
CA GLN A 55 17.95 -28.88 21.88
C GLN A 55 18.18 -29.54 20.51
N LYS A 56 17.43 -30.61 20.22
CA LYS A 56 17.48 -31.33 18.93
C LYS A 56 17.27 -30.40 17.73
N TYR A 57 16.33 -29.48 17.82
CA TYR A 57 16.00 -28.56 16.72
C TYR A 57 16.97 -27.40 16.59
N ILE A 58 17.59 -26.98 17.70
CA ILE A 58 18.65 -25.97 17.70
C ILE A 58 19.87 -26.50 16.95
N GLU A 59 20.26 -27.75 17.19
CA GLU A 59 21.36 -28.40 16.46
C GLU A 59 21.05 -28.54 14.96
N ILE A 60 19.78 -28.83 14.61
CA ILE A 60 19.33 -28.85 13.21
C ILE A 60 19.39 -27.45 12.60
N ALA A 61 18.96 -26.43 13.32
CA ALA A 61 18.99 -25.05 12.88
C ALA A 61 20.44 -24.59 12.59
N GLU A 62 21.37 -24.90 13.48
CA GLU A 62 22.79 -24.59 13.32
C GLU A 62 23.40 -25.27 12.09
N ARG A 63 23.12 -26.57 11.89
CA ARG A 63 23.53 -27.29 10.67
C ARG A 63 22.96 -26.67 9.38
N ASN A 64 21.79 -26.07 9.45
CA ASN A 64 21.15 -25.38 8.33
C ASN A 64 21.53 -23.89 8.22
N GLY A 65 22.49 -23.41 9.00
CA GLY A 65 22.95 -22.01 8.99
C GLY A 65 21.93 -21.01 9.56
N ILE A 66 20.95 -21.48 10.32
CA ILE A 66 19.95 -20.66 11.00
C ILE A 66 20.44 -20.37 12.40
N SER A 67 20.69 -19.10 12.71
CA SER A 67 21.20 -18.73 14.03
C SER A 67 20.21 -19.05 15.15
N TYR A 68 20.73 -19.38 16.34
CA TYR A 68 19.95 -19.59 17.57
C TYR A 68 18.93 -18.46 17.79
N ARG A 69 19.35 -17.20 17.61
CA ARG A 69 18.47 -16.03 17.75
C ARG A 69 17.28 -16.07 16.79
N THR A 70 17.49 -16.53 15.56
CA THR A 70 16.44 -16.65 14.54
C THR A 70 15.47 -17.77 14.89
N PHE A 71 16.00 -18.94 15.25
CA PHE A 71 15.21 -20.09 15.68
C PHE A 71 14.37 -19.76 16.92
N HIS A 72 15.01 -19.20 17.96
CA HIS A 72 14.35 -18.78 19.19
C HIS A 72 13.23 -17.78 18.91
N ALA A 73 13.48 -16.76 18.07
CA ALA A 73 12.46 -15.79 17.71
C ALA A 73 11.25 -16.42 16.99
N ARG A 74 11.43 -17.46 16.18
CA ARG A 74 10.33 -18.18 15.52
C ARG A 74 9.46 -18.95 16.51
N MET A 75 10.06 -19.46 17.59
CA MET A 75 9.35 -20.21 18.61
C MET A 75 8.68 -19.32 19.66
N THR A 76 9.21 -18.11 19.93
CA THR A 76 8.70 -17.25 21.00
C THR A 76 7.84 -16.08 20.52
N LYS A 77 8.03 -15.57 19.30
CA LYS A 77 7.23 -14.44 18.81
C LYS A 77 5.87 -14.91 18.31
N LYS A 78 4.81 -14.18 18.66
CA LYS A 78 3.47 -14.32 18.07
C LYS A 78 3.48 -13.76 16.65
N THR A 79 4.06 -14.48 15.70
CA THR A 79 4.00 -14.14 14.27
C THR A 79 2.68 -14.64 13.66
N VAL A 80 2.22 -13.97 12.59
CA VAL A 80 1.03 -14.40 11.82
C VAL A 80 1.17 -15.85 11.35
N ARG A 81 2.39 -16.24 10.97
CA ARG A 81 2.76 -17.64 10.71
C ARG A 81 3.05 -18.34 12.03
N LYS A 82 2.34 -19.43 12.32
CA LYS A 82 2.66 -20.35 13.42
C LYS A 82 3.76 -21.30 12.94
N TRP A 83 4.92 -21.25 13.59
CA TRP A 83 6.06 -22.10 13.24
C TRP A 83 5.99 -23.44 13.98
N THR A 84 6.26 -24.53 13.28
CA THR A 84 6.60 -25.81 13.91
C THR A 84 8.11 -25.84 14.21
N PRO A 85 8.57 -26.63 15.20
CA PRO A 85 10.00 -26.73 15.52
C PRO A 85 10.86 -27.17 14.33
N GLU A 86 10.35 -28.09 13.52
CA GLU A 86 11.01 -28.58 12.31
C GLU A 86 11.13 -27.51 11.24
N GLU A 87 10.03 -26.82 10.92
CA GLU A 87 10.04 -25.72 9.97
C GLU A 87 10.96 -24.59 10.42
N ALA A 88 10.95 -24.28 11.73
CA ALA A 88 11.78 -23.23 12.31
C ALA A 88 13.27 -23.55 12.19
N ALA A 89 13.65 -24.82 12.17
CA ALA A 89 15.03 -25.28 12.06
C ALA A 89 15.49 -25.53 10.61
N THR A 90 14.59 -25.57 9.63
CA THR A 90 14.91 -25.94 8.24
C THR A 90 14.73 -24.82 7.23
N ILE A 91 13.73 -23.96 7.42
CA ILE A 91 13.42 -22.91 6.44
C ILE A 91 14.38 -21.74 6.63
N PRO A 92 15.20 -21.34 5.65
CA PRO A 92 16.13 -20.23 5.83
C PRO A 92 15.38 -18.91 6.07
N PRO A 93 15.94 -17.98 6.87
CA PRO A 93 15.35 -16.65 7.02
C PRO A 93 15.32 -15.95 5.67
N LYS A 94 14.21 -15.25 5.38
CA LYS A 94 14.15 -14.36 4.22
C LYS A 94 15.28 -13.33 4.37
N ARG A 95 16.03 -13.06 3.30
CA ARG A 95 16.93 -11.91 3.24
C ARG A 95 16.09 -10.64 3.22
N THR A 96 15.71 -10.17 4.40
CA THR A 96 14.98 -8.91 4.58
C THR A 96 15.97 -7.87 5.08
N GLY A 97 16.42 -7.02 4.18
CA GLY A 97 17.30 -5.91 4.51
C GLY A 97 18.04 -5.42 3.28
N ARG A 98 18.26 -4.10 3.22
CA ARG A 98 19.25 -3.49 2.34
C ARG A 98 20.59 -4.15 2.63
N VAL A 99 21.30 -4.61 1.60
CA VAL A 99 22.69 -5.06 1.78
C VAL A 99 23.47 -3.91 2.39
N ARG A 100 24.15 -4.14 3.52
CA ARG A 100 24.94 -3.11 4.17
C ARG A 100 26.04 -2.69 3.18
N LYS A 101 26.06 -1.41 2.79
CA LYS A 101 27.09 -0.87 1.90
C LYS A 101 28.47 -1.10 2.55
N THR A 102 29.28 -1.92 1.92
CA THR A 102 30.70 -2.08 2.26
C THR A 102 31.53 -1.20 1.34
N LYS A 103 32.77 -0.87 1.71
CA LYS A 103 33.67 -0.06 0.88
C LYS A 103 33.86 -0.65 -0.53
N ALA A 104 33.89 -1.98 -0.64
CA ALA A 104 34.00 -2.71 -1.90
C ALA A 104 32.76 -2.62 -2.82
N ASN A 105 31.59 -2.30 -2.25
CA ASN A 105 30.32 -2.22 -2.98
C ASN A 105 29.72 -0.80 -2.96
N SER A 106 30.56 0.20 -2.71
CA SER A 106 30.16 1.62 -2.66
C SER A 106 30.46 2.29 -4.00
N LEU A 107 29.57 3.21 -4.41
CA LEU A 107 29.75 4.01 -5.62
C LEU A 107 31.00 4.89 -5.49
N THR A 108 31.85 4.83 -6.51
CA THR A 108 33.04 5.65 -6.66
C THR A 108 32.78 6.84 -7.57
N GLU A 109 33.69 7.81 -7.58
CA GLU A 109 33.58 8.95 -8.50
C GLU A 109 33.75 8.53 -9.97
N GLU A 110 34.48 7.44 -10.23
CA GLU A 110 34.63 6.87 -11.57
C GLU A 110 33.30 6.31 -12.10
N ASP A 111 32.51 5.66 -11.24
CA ASP A 111 31.18 5.15 -11.60
C ASP A 111 30.26 6.29 -12.04
N TYR A 112 30.32 7.44 -11.34
CA TYR A 112 29.53 8.61 -11.71
C TYR A 112 29.97 9.23 -13.04
N LYS A 113 31.29 9.29 -13.30
CA LYS A 113 31.81 9.74 -14.60
C LYS A 113 31.37 8.82 -15.74
N LYS A 114 31.37 7.49 -15.53
CA LYS A 114 30.87 6.51 -16.51
C LYS A 114 29.36 6.66 -16.74
N ALA A 115 28.59 6.87 -15.67
CA ALA A 115 27.15 7.12 -15.75
C ALA A 115 26.82 8.42 -16.50
N GLU A 116 27.58 9.49 -16.26
CA GLU A 116 27.40 10.79 -16.91
C GLU A 116 27.65 10.68 -18.42
N LYS A 117 28.70 9.95 -18.84
CA LYS A 117 28.93 9.62 -20.26
C LYS A 117 27.75 8.88 -20.90
N ASN A 118 27.02 8.09 -20.12
CA ASN A 118 25.81 7.39 -20.55
C ASN A 118 24.52 8.23 -20.39
N GLY A 119 24.63 9.51 -20.02
CA GLY A 119 23.50 10.42 -19.83
C GLY A 119 22.66 10.14 -18.57
N ILE A 120 23.23 9.42 -17.60
CA ILE A 120 22.55 9.04 -16.35
C ILE A 120 23.05 9.97 -15.24
N SER A 121 22.13 10.72 -14.64
CA SER A 121 22.48 11.64 -13.53
C SER A 121 22.85 10.89 -12.25
N ARG A 122 23.71 11.51 -11.43
CA ARG A 122 24.12 11.02 -10.11
C ARG A 122 22.93 10.59 -9.23
N LYS A 123 21.85 11.38 -9.27
CA LYS A 123 20.59 11.08 -8.56
C LYS A 123 19.94 9.78 -9.02
N ASN A 124 19.91 9.53 -10.34
CA ASN A 124 19.36 8.29 -10.90
C ASN A 124 20.20 7.07 -10.52
N VAL A 125 21.53 7.18 -10.56
CA VAL A 125 22.43 6.10 -10.13
C VAL A 125 22.17 5.74 -8.66
N ASN A 126 22.15 6.75 -7.78
CA ASN A 126 21.88 6.54 -6.36
C ASN A 126 20.50 5.91 -6.13
N GLN A 127 19.47 6.40 -6.83
CA GLN A 127 18.13 5.80 -6.73
C GLN A 127 18.13 4.33 -7.17
N ARG A 128 18.81 3.99 -8.26
CA ARG A 128 18.88 2.61 -8.77
C ARG A 128 19.57 1.66 -7.80
N VAL A 129 20.72 2.07 -7.26
CA VAL A 129 21.47 1.24 -6.30
C VAL A 129 20.75 1.18 -4.96
N ASP A 130 20.25 2.31 -4.46
CA ASP A 130 19.77 2.39 -3.08
C ASP A 130 18.31 1.94 -2.96
N LEU A 131 17.43 2.37 -3.86
CA LEU A 131 15.99 2.09 -3.76
C LEU A 131 15.57 0.86 -4.56
N TYR A 132 16.25 0.57 -5.67
CA TYR A 132 15.89 -0.54 -6.54
C TYR A 132 16.83 -1.74 -6.42
N ASP A 133 17.86 -1.66 -5.57
CA ASP A 133 18.86 -2.69 -5.33
C ASP A 133 19.53 -3.19 -6.63
N TRP A 134 19.74 -2.28 -7.60
CA TRP A 134 20.47 -2.61 -8.82
C TRP A 134 21.97 -2.77 -8.53
N SER A 135 22.64 -3.64 -9.30
CA SER A 135 24.10 -3.65 -9.34
C SER A 135 24.64 -2.32 -9.86
N ILE A 136 25.84 -1.92 -9.40
CA ILE A 136 26.47 -0.66 -9.83
C ILE A 136 26.60 -0.61 -11.35
N GLU A 137 27.11 -1.69 -11.97
CA GLU A 137 27.29 -1.76 -13.43
C GLU A 137 25.98 -1.54 -14.17
N ARG A 138 24.89 -2.18 -13.72
CA ARG A 138 23.57 -1.96 -14.32
C ARG A 138 23.08 -0.53 -14.09
N ALA A 139 23.30 0.01 -12.89
CA ALA A 139 22.84 1.35 -12.53
C ALA A 139 23.49 2.45 -13.37
N ILE A 140 24.71 2.25 -13.85
CA ILE A 140 25.48 3.20 -14.66
C ILE A 140 25.42 2.95 -16.17
N THR A 141 24.88 1.81 -16.62
CA THR A 141 24.81 1.45 -18.05
C THR A 141 23.40 1.52 -18.62
N ASP A 142 22.39 1.04 -17.89
CA ASP A 142 21.01 0.98 -18.40
C ASP A 142 20.47 2.41 -18.64
N PRO A 143 19.92 2.74 -19.82
CA PRO A 143 19.45 4.09 -20.11
C PRO A 143 18.22 4.49 -19.27
N VAL A 144 18.07 5.78 -18.98
CA VAL A 144 16.88 6.31 -18.30
C VAL A 144 15.74 6.42 -19.31
N LYS A 145 14.63 5.71 -19.06
CA LYS A 145 13.43 5.83 -19.90
C LYS A 145 12.88 7.25 -19.80
N LYS A 146 12.82 7.96 -20.93
CA LYS A 146 12.13 9.25 -21.02
C LYS A 146 10.64 9.01 -20.75
N ARG A 147 10.07 9.71 -19.76
CA ARG A 147 8.61 9.76 -19.65
C ARG A 147 8.10 10.52 -20.86
N ASN A 148 7.24 9.89 -21.66
CA ASN A 148 6.45 10.62 -22.64
C ASN A 148 5.74 11.74 -21.87
N LYS A 149 5.94 12.98 -22.30
CA LYS A 149 5.23 14.13 -21.75
C LYS A 149 3.75 13.83 -21.97
N LYS A 150 2.97 13.66 -20.91
CA LYS A 150 1.51 13.54 -21.06
C LYS A 150 1.06 14.79 -21.81
N ASP A 151 0.31 14.60 -22.89
CA ASP A 151 -0.29 15.72 -23.62
C ASP A 151 -1.01 16.61 -22.61
N ASN A 152 -0.53 17.85 -22.52
CA ASN A 152 -1.01 18.76 -21.50
C ASN A 152 -2.40 19.25 -21.95
N ASN A 153 -3.43 18.49 -21.56
CA ASN A 153 -4.83 18.73 -21.90
C ASN A 153 -5.38 20.06 -21.37
N THR A 154 -4.55 20.92 -20.75
CA THR A 154 -4.92 22.24 -20.24
C THR A 154 -5.66 23.08 -21.29
N ARG A 155 -5.16 23.17 -22.52
CA ARG A 155 -5.83 23.94 -23.59
C ARG A 155 -7.20 23.39 -23.95
N MET A 156 -7.32 22.06 -24.04
CA MET A 156 -8.57 21.39 -24.39
C MET A 156 -9.60 21.45 -23.25
N LEU A 157 -9.15 21.49 -21.99
CA LEU A 157 -10.04 21.70 -20.84
C LEU A 157 -10.67 23.09 -20.83
N VAL A 158 -9.94 24.12 -21.25
CA VAL A 158 -10.49 25.48 -21.40
C VAL A 158 -11.58 25.49 -22.48
N ILE A 159 -11.31 24.90 -23.64
CA ILE A 159 -12.28 24.75 -24.74
C ILE A 159 -13.50 23.94 -24.30
N ALA A 160 -13.29 22.83 -23.57
CA ALA A 160 -14.36 22.01 -23.04
C ALA A 160 -15.27 22.82 -22.09
N GLY A 161 -14.69 23.62 -21.19
CA GLY A 161 -15.42 24.50 -20.29
C GLY A 161 -16.27 25.53 -21.03
N GLN A 162 -15.72 26.16 -22.08
CA GLN A 162 -16.45 27.09 -22.96
C GLN A 162 -17.64 26.41 -23.65
N ASN A 163 -17.50 25.13 -24.02
CA ASN A 163 -18.56 24.31 -24.63
C ASN A 163 -19.48 23.62 -23.59
N GLY A 164 -19.44 24.02 -22.31
CA GLY A 164 -20.30 23.45 -21.26
C GLY A 164 -19.98 22.00 -20.88
N ILE A 165 -18.78 21.50 -21.22
CA ILE A 165 -18.32 20.15 -20.90
C ILE A 165 -17.43 20.21 -19.65
N SER A 166 -17.85 19.52 -18.59
CA SER A 166 -17.06 19.43 -17.36
C SER A 166 -15.73 18.71 -17.59
N ALA A 167 -14.71 19.07 -16.81
CA ALA A 167 -13.41 18.38 -16.83
C ALA A 167 -13.57 16.86 -16.63
N SER A 168 -14.49 16.43 -15.76
CA SER A 168 -14.81 15.02 -15.54
C SER A 168 -15.34 14.32 -16.81
N THR A 169 -16.23 14.98 -17.55
CA THR A 169 -16.79 14.48 -18.82
C THR A 169 -15.71 14.42 -19.90
N TYR A 170 -14.89 15.46 -20.00
CA TYR A 170 -13.74 15.51 -20.92
C TYR A 170 -12.78 14.33 -20.68
N TYR A 171 -12.32 14.13 -19.44
CA TYR A 171 -11.40 13.04 -19.12
C TYR A 171 -12.02 11.65 -19.29
N ARG A 172 -13.33 11.52 -19.02
CA ARG A 172 -14.04 10.27 -19.30
C ARG A 172 -14.02 9.95 -20.80
N ARG A 173 -14.31 10.93 -21.66
CA ARG A 173 -14.24 10.77 -23.13
C ARG A 173 -12.84 10.36 -23.61
N ILE A 174 -11.78 10.96 -23.05
CA ILE A 174 -10.38 10.55 -23.34
C ILE A 174 -10.12 9.10 -22.96
N ARG A 175 -10.59 8.66 -21.77
CA ARG A 175 -10.45 7.26 -21.32
C ARG A 175 -11.24 6.28 -22.19
N GLU A 176 -12.36 6.72 -22.75
CA GLU A 176 -13.16 6.00 -23.74
C GLU A 176 -12.52 6.00 -25.14
N GLY A 177 -11.35 6.63 -25.33
CA GLY A 177 -10.60 6.63 -26.59
C GLY A 177 -10.93 7.80 -27.52
N MET A 178 -11.73 8.77 -27.09
CA MET A 178 -12.06 9.95 -27.90
C MET A 178 -10.83 10.87 -28.03
N PRO A 179 -10.55 11.42 -29.22
CA PRO A 179 -9.45 12.36 -29.38
C PRO A 179 -9.72 13.66 -28.59
N PRO A 180 -8.68 14.34 -28.06
CA PRO A 180 -8.82 15.53 -27.22
C PRO A 180 -9.73 16.65 -27.76
N ARG A 181 -9.65 16.91 -29.07
CA ARG A 181 -10.48 17.92 -29.72
C ARG A 181 -11.96 17.57 -29.67
N ASP A 182 -12.32 16.35 -30.07
CA ASP A 182 -13.71 15.90 -30.08
C ASP A 182 -14.26 15.76 -28.67
N ALA A 183 -13.42 15.35 -27.71
CA ALA A 183 -13.76 15.28 -26.30
C ALA A 183 -14.17 16.65 -25.74
N ALA A 184 -13.57 17.73 -26.23
CA ALA A 184 -13.83 19.10 -25.83
C ALA A 184 -14.95 19.79 -26.64
N MET A 185 -15.30 19.30 -27.84
CA MET A 185 -16.26 19.97 -28.73
C MET A 185 -17.61 19.25 -28.85
N LYS A 186 -17.65 17.93 -28.64
CA LYS A 186 -18.90 17.17 -28.79
C LYS A 186 -19.92 17.58 -27.71
N PRO A 187 -21.14 18.03 -28.06
CA PRO A 187 -22.13 18.46 -27.07
C PRO A 187 -22.50 17.34 -26.09
N LYS A 188 -22.92 17.71 -24.89
CA LYS A 188 -23.37 16.75 -23.86
C LYS A 188 -24.82 16.35 -24.12
N GLY A 189 -25.09 15.05 -24.30
CA GLY A 189 -26.44 14.52 -24.50
C GLY A 189 -27.12 15.09 -25.76
N HIS A 190 -28.33 15.62 -25.59
CA HIS A 190 -29.11 16.22 -26.67
C HIS A 190 -29.14 17.75 -26.62
N SER A 191 -28.16 18.40 -25.99
CA SER A 191 -28.12 19.87 -25.82
C SER A 191 -28.45 20.65 -27.10
N ALA A 192 -27.82 20.29 -28.23
CA ALA A 192 -28.11 20.92 -29.52
C ALA A 192 -29.58 20.79 -29.98
N TYR A 193 -30.23 19.66 -29.70
CA TYR A 193 -31.63 19.43 -30.07
C TYR A 193 -32.63 20.06 -29.09
N ILE A 194 -32.21 20.31 -27.85
CA ILE A 194 -33.04 20.99 -26.84
C ILE A 194 -33.21 22.47 -27.21
N GLU A 195 -32.14 23.11 -27.69
CA GLU A 195 -32.20 24.49 -28.19
C GLU A 195 -33.19 24.59 -29.36
N VAL A 196 -33.05 23.70 -30.36
CA VAL A 196 -34.01 23.60 -31.47
C VAL A 196 -35.44 23.32 -30.98
N ALA A 197 -35.62 22.47 -29.97
CA ALA A 197 -36.95 22.18 -29.42
C ALA A 197 -37.61 23.42 -28.82
N ARG A 198 -36.85 24.24 -28.09
CA ARG A 198 -37.35 25.48 -27.47
C ARG A 198 -37.74 26.52 -28.52
N GLU A 199 -36.93 26.68 -29.57
CA GLU A 199 -37.27 27.55 -30.71
C GLU A 199 -38.57 27.13 -31.40
N ASN A 200 -38.84 25.81 -31.46
CA ASN A 200 -40.07 25.25 -31.99
C ASN A 200 -41.23 25.20 -30.97
N GLY A 201 -41.09 25.83 -29.81
CA GLY A 201 -42.12 25.89 -28.76
C GLY A 201 -42.40 24.55 -28.07
N ILE A 202 -41.46 23.60 -28.13
CA ILE A 202 -41.55 22.28 -27.49
C ILE A 202 -40.76 22.33 -26.18
N ASN A 203 -41.46 22.11 -25.06
CA ASN A 203 -40.84 22.03 -23.73
C ASN A 203 -39.84 20.86 -23.66
N ASP A 204 -38.68 21.08 -23.02
CA ASP A 204 -37.64 20.09 -22.70
C ASP A 204 -38.20 18.74 -22.22
N ILE A 205 -39.20 18.74 -21.32
CA ILE A 205 -39.82 17.51 -20.81
C ILE A 205 -40.49 16.73 -21.93
N CYS A 206 -41.19 17.44 -22.84
CA CYS A 206 -41.84 16.83 -23.99
C CYS A 206 -40.82 16.28 -24.99
N PHE A 207 -39.73 17.01 -25.23
CA PHE A 207 -38.61 16.56 -26.07
C PHE A 207 -38.02 15.25 -25.54
N TYR A 208 -37.64 15.19 -24.25
CA TYR A 208 -37.07 13.98 -23.66
C TYR A 208 -38.04 12.81 -23.69
N LYS A 209 -39.34 13.03 -23.40
CA LYS A 209 -40.37 11.98 -23.49
C LYS A 209 -40.54 11.44 -24.91
N ARG A 210 -40.35 12.26 -25.95
CA ARG A 210 -40.37 11.81 -27.35
C ARG A 210 -39.15 10.95 -27.67
N VAL A 211 -37.95 11.38 -27.25
CA VAL A 211 -36.71 10.61 -27.44
C VAL A 211 -36.75 9.28 -26.68
N GLU A 212 -37.26 9.28 -25.44
CA GLU A 212 -37.46 8.08 -24.61
C GLU A 212 -38.39 7.06 -25.30
N ARG A 213 -39.38 7.53 -26.06
CA ARG A 213 -40.27 6.69 -26.89
C ARG A 213 -39.62 6.25 -28.22
N GLY A 214 -38.32 6.47 -28.40
CA GLY A 214 -37.57 6.08 -29.59
C GLY A 214 -37.64 7.06 -30.76
N MET A 215 -38.20 8.27 -30.58
CA MET A 215 -38.22 9.27 -31.64
C MET A 215 -36.81 9.84 -31.89
N HIS A 216 -36.39 9.92 -33.16
CA HIS A 216 -35.11 10.53 -33.52
C HIS A 216 -35.00 11.97 -32.95
N PRO A 217 -33.87 12.38 -32.33
CA PRO A 217 -33.76 13.66 -31.62
C PRO A 217 -34.17 14.89 -32.45
N TYR A 218 -33.79 14.95 -33.73
CA TYR A 218 -34.21 16.05 -34.60
C TYR A 218 -35.74 16.13 -34.78
N LEU A 219 -36.41 14.98 -34.97
CA LEU A 219 -37.87 14.93 -35.12
C LEU A 219 -38.58 15.23 -33.80
N ALA A 220 -38.00 14.79 -32.68
CA ALA A 220 -38.49 15.11 -31.35
C ALA A 220 -38.50 16.62 -31.08
N ALA A 221 -37.51 17.34 -31.63
CA ALA A 221 -37.34 18.78 -31.50
C ALA A 221 -38.16 19.63 -32.49
N THR A 222 -38.59 19.08 -33.64
CA THR A 222 -39.26 19.87 -34.69
C THR A 222 -40.75 19.55 -34.86
N LYS A 223 -41.21 18.37 -34.44
CA LYS A 223 -42.62 17.98 -34.63
C LYS A 223 -43.55 18.80 -33.72
N PRO A 224 -44.51 19.58 -34.25
CA PRO A 224 -45.40 20.40 -33.42
C PRO A 224 -46.25 19.55 -32.46
N LYS A 225 -46.71 20.15 -31.37
CA LYS A 225 -47.63 19.49 -30.42
C LYS A 225 -49.05 19.47 -30.99
N ASP A 226 -49.68 18.30 -31.05
CA ASP A 226 -51.08 18.18 -31.50
C ASP A 226 -52.02 18.98 -30.58
N LYS A 227 -52.85 19.86 -31.16
CA LYS A 227 -53.83 20.72 -30.45
C LYS A 227 -55.10 19.97 -30.02
N ARG A 228 -55.02 18.71 -29.58
CA ARG A 228 -56.24 17.97 -29.14
C ARG A 228 -56.68 18.45 -27.76
N GLY A 229 -57.70 19.33 -27.71
CA GLY A 229 -58.42 19.71 -26.48
C GLY A 229 -58.90 21.17 -26.31
N SER A 230 -58.86 22.04 -27.33
CA SER A 230 -59.17 23.48 -27.17
C SER A 230 -60.59 23.93 -27.62
N THR A 231 -61.57 23.03 -27.70
CA THR A 231 -62.97 23.43 -28.01
C THR A 231 -63.92 22.86 -26.96
N LYS A 232 -64.08 23.57 -25.83
CA LYS A 232 -65.30 23.44 -25.01
C LYS A 232 -66.46 23.96 -25.86
N LYS A 233 -67.34 23.07 -26.34
CA LYS A 233 -68.64 23.46 -26.93
C LYS A 233 -69.39 24.28 -25.87
N LYS A 234 -69.66 25.55 -26.16
CA LYS A 234 -70.62 26.35 -25.39
C LYS A 234 -71.99 25.69 -25.56
N GLN A 235 -72.59 25.24 -24.47
CA GLN A 235 -74.01 24.89 -24.48
C GLN A 235 -74.79 26.21 -24.64
N ILE A 236 -75.57 26.29 -25.71
CA ILE A 236 -76.52 27.36 -25.95
C ILE A 236 -77.78 26.98 -25.18
N SER A 237 -78.31 27.96 -24.46
CA SER A 237 -79.53 27.94 -23.64
C SER A 237 -80.76 27.50 -24.40
#